data_AF-A0A8B2ZCS2-F1
#
_entry.id   AF-A0A8B2ZCS2-F1
#
_cell.length_a   1.000
_cell.length_b   1.000
_cell.length_c   1.000
_cell.angle_alpha   90.00
_cell.angle_beta   90.00
_cell.angle_gamma   90.00
#
_symmetry.space_group_name_H-M   'P 1'
#
loop_
_entity.id
_entity.type
_entity.pdbx_description
1 polymer ?
#
loop_
_entity_poly.entity_id
_entity_poly.type
_entity_poly.pdbx_seq_one_letter_code
_entity_poly.pdbx_strand_id
1 'polypeptide(L)'
;MMIHKRLSQTFALNKQRLNHLDINQLKTNNKPICHIYKTHGKYQYLEIDFITCDWCLSSKGQAYLQSKLNMELLFLWLRGYNLKHHYTSVGHMTIFLRADIKTIEFLINELNVMISNNAYWYQYRIGNRMQHIEREVSYVSPIKHVKNNMNKVKA
;
A
#
# COMPACT_ATOMS: atom_id res chain seq x y z
N MET A 1 -19.55 -18.88 17.64
CA MET A 1 -18.07 -18.81 17.67
C MET A 1 -17.60 -18.28 16.33
N MET A 2 -17.26 -16.99 16.21
CA MET A 2 -16.79 -16.43 14.94
C MET A 2 -15.38 -16.97 14.67
N ILE A 3 -15.25 -17.88 13.71
CA ILE A 3 -13.97 -18.37 13.23
C ILE A 3 -13.23 -17.15 12.65
N HIS A 4 -12.20 -16.68 13.36
CA HIS A 4 -11.35 -15.58 12.89
C HIS A 4 -10.76 -15.98 11.53
N LYS A 5 -11.29 -15.41 10.44
CA LYS A 5 -10.75 -15.63 9.10
C LYS A 5 -9.37 -15.01 9.06
N ARG A 6 -8.34 -15.86 9.07
CA ARG A 6 -6.97 -15.51 8.68
C ARG A 6 -7.03 -14.73 7.36
N LEU A 7 -6.14 -13.75 7.17
CA LEU A 7 -5.94 -13.15 5.85
C LEU A 7 -5.55 -14.28 4.89
N SER A 8 -6.51 -14.77 4.09
CA SER A 8 -6.33 -15.87 3.15
C SER A 8 -6.74 -15.47 1.74
N GLN A 9 -7.16 -14.23 1.55
CA GLN A 9 -7.75 -13.74 0.33
C GLN A 9 -6.79 -12.80 -0.36
N THR A 10 -6.58 -13.03 -1.65
CA THR A 10 -5.72 -12.22 -2.49
C THR A 10 -6.25 -10.80 -2.64
N PHE A 11 -5.33 -9.84 -2.65
CA PHE A 11 -5.57 -8.47 -3.07
C PHE A 11 -5.90 -8.47 -4.56
N ALA A 12 -7.06 -7.90 -4.88
CA ALA A 12 -7.51 -7.71 -6.25
C ALA A 12 -7.59 -6.21 -6.52
N LEU A 13 -6.89 -5.76 -7.55
CA LEU A 13 -6.90 -4.36 -7.96
C LEU A 13 -8.20 -4.02 -8.67
N ASN A 14 -8.96 -3.07 -8.11
CA ASN A 14 -10.04 -2.42 -8.84
C ASN A 14 -9.48 -1.26 -9.67
N LYS A 15 -9.63 -1.33 -11.00
CA LYS A 15 -9.09 -0.32 -11.92
C LYS A 15 -9.90 0.99 -11.95
N GLN A 16 -10.89 1.11 -11.07
CA GLN A 16 -11.78 2.26 -10.95
C GLN A 16 -12.04 2.56 -9.47
N ARG A 17 -12.43 3.81 -9.19
CA ARG A 17 -12.80 4.21 -7.83
C ARG A 17 -14.03 3.43 -7.38
N LEU A 18 -13.94 2.91 -6.16
CA LEU A 18 -15.02 2.14 -5.54
C LEU A 18 -16.10 3.08 -5.01
N ASN A 19 -17.35 2.68 -5.16
CA ASN A 19 -18.51 3.35 -4.58
C ASN A 19 -18.84 2.77 -3.18
N HIS A 20 -19.89 3.31 -2.56
CA HIS A 20 -20.30 2.90 -1.21
C HIS A 20 -20.80 1.45 -1.14
N LEU A 21 -21.46 0.94 -2.19
CA LEU A 21 -21.92 -0.45 -2.27
C LEU A 21 -20.73 -1.41 -2.34
N ASP A 22 -19.73 -1.08 -3.17
CA ASP A 22 -18.52 -1.89 -3.27
C ASP A 22 -17.76 -1.94 -1.94
N ILE A 23 -17.62 -0.80 -1.26
CA ILE A 23 -16.97 -0.69 0.05
C ILE A 23 -17.72 -1.53 1.10
N ASN A 24 -19.06 -1.49 1.11
CA ASN A 24 -19.85 -2.30 2.02
C ASN A 24 -19.68 -3.80 1.75
N GLN A 25 -19.59 -4.19 0.48
CA GLN A 25 -19.29 -5.58 0.11
C GLN A 25 -17.90 -6.02 0.56
N LEU A 26 -16.88 -5.15 0.46
CA LEU A 26 -15.54 -5.43 0.99
C LEU A 26 -15.55 -5.62 2.51
N LYS A 27 -16.28 -4.77 3.25
CA LYS A 27 -16.47 -4.92 4.71
C LYS A 27 -17.07 -6.27 5.07
N THR A 28 -18.17 -6.65 4.43
CA THR A 28 -18.83 -7.94 4.66
C THR A 28 -17.91 -9.12 4.37
N ASN A 29 -17.01 -8.98 3.39
CA ASN A 29 -16.07 -10.02 3.00
C ASN A 29 -14.73 -9.98 3.76
N ASN A 30 -14.53 -9.01 4.67
CA ASN A 30 -13.27 -8.78 5.38
C ASN A 30 -12.08 -8.58 4.42
N LYS A 31 -12.29 -7.79 3.35
CA LYS A 31 -11.27 -7.49 2.34
C LYS A 31 -10.82 -6.03 2.41
N PRO A 32 -9.54 -5.73 2.17
CA PRO A 32 -9.08 -4.35 2.08
C PRO A 32 -9.62 -3.66 0.82
N ILE A 33 -9.73 -2.34 0.88
CA ILE A 33 -9.86 -1.48 -0.31
C ILE A 33 -8.56 -1.59 -1.09
N CYS A 34 -8.65 -1.76 -2.40
CA CYS A 34 -7.50 -1.76 -3.30
C CYS A 34 -7.95 -1.25 -4.67
N HIS A 35 -7.78 0.04 -4.94
CA HIS A 35 -8.29 0.63 -6.17
C HIS A 35 -7.45 1.75 -6.78
N ILE A 36 -7.68 2.03 -8.05
CA ILE A 36 -7.21 3.26 -8.70
C ILE A 36 -8.31 4.31 -8.58
N TYR A 37 -8.09 5.32 -7.74
CA TYR A 37 -9.09 6.37 -7.51
C TYR A 37 -8.92 7.58 -8.44
N LYS A 38 -7.76 7.70 -9.10
CA LYS A 38 -7.44 8.79 -10.02
C LYS A 38 -6.41 8.36 -11.05
N THR A 39 -6.53 8.86 -12.27
CA THR A 39 -5.53 8.73 -13.33
C THR A 39 -5.19 10.12 -13.88
N HIS A 40 -3.92 10.39 -14.16
CA HIS A 40 -3.48 11.65 -14.73
C HIS A 40 -2.25 11.45 -15.63
N GLY A 41 -2.46 11.53 -16.94
CA GLY A 41 -1.44 11.19 -17.93
C GLY A 41 -0.96 9.75 -17.74
N LYS A 42 0.36 9.55 -17.71
CA LYS A 42 0.99 8.24 -17.48
C LYS A 42 0.95 7.72 -16.04
N TYR A 43 0.33 8.46 -15.11
CA TYR A 43 0.30 8.11 -13.69
C TYR A 43 -1.08 7.64 -13.24
N GLN A 44 -1.09 6.57 -12.46
CA GLN A 44 -2.25 6.05 -11.74
C GLN A 44 -2.04 6.25 -10.25
N TYR A 45 -3.12 6.58 -9.55
CA TYR A 45 -3.15 6.82 -8.12
C TYR A 45 -3.87 5.67 -7.44
N LEU A 46 -3.08 4.82 -6.80
CA LEU A 46 -3.52 3.68 -6.01
C LEU A 46 -3.79 4.12 -4.57
N GLU A 47 -4.89 3.62 -4.03
CA GLU A 47 -5.17 3.58 -2.60
C GLU A 47 -5.42 2.12 -2.19
N ILE A 48 -4.71 1.71 -1.14
CA ILE A 48 -5.02 0.50 -0.38
C ILE A 48 -5.35 0.93 1.02
N ASP A 49 -6.53 0.56 1.52
CA ASP A 49 -6.97 0.87 2.88
C ASP A 49 -7.48 -0.40 3.56
N PHE A 50 -6.94 -0.68 4.73
CA PHE A 50 -7.26 -1.83 5.56
C PHE A 50 -8.49 -1.60 6.46
N ILE A 51 -9.17 -0.45 6.39
CA ILE A 51 -10.33 -0.12 7.23
C ILE A 51 -11.52 -1.07 7.05
N THR A 52 -11.64 -1.70 5.89
CA THR A 52 -12.69 -2.66 5.55
C THR A 52 -12.35 -4.09 5.94
N CYS A 53 -11.21 -4.33 6.58
CA CYS A 53 -10.86 -5.63 7.11
C CYS A 53 -10.26 -5.56 8.53
N ASP A 54 -10.12 -6.73 9.16
CA ASP A 54 -9.64 -6.88 10.54
C ASP A 54 -8.12 -6.91 10.67
N TRP A 55 -7.43 -6.91 9.52
CA TRP A 55 -5.99 -7.13 9.41
C TRP A 55 -5.29 -5.93 8.78
N CYS A 56 -4.10 -5.60 9.25
CA CYS A 56 -3.24 -4.56 8.68
C CYS A 56 -1.80 -5.04 8.61
N LEU A 57 -0.91 -4.27 7.99
CA LEU A 57 0.51 -4.61 7.96
C LEU A 57 1.13 -4.50 9.35
N SER A 58 1.93 -5.50 9.73
CA SER A 58 2.81 -5.41 10.89
C SER A 58 3.99 -4.47 10.62
N SER A 59 4.74 -4.10 11.65
CA SER A 59 6.00 -3.35 11.47
C SER A 59 6.97 -4.07 10.52
N LYS A 60 7.07 -5.39 10.63
CA LYS A 60 7.91 -6.21 9.75
C LYS A 60 7.37 -6.26 8.32
N GLY A 61 6.06 -6.41 8.15
CA GLY A 61 5.41 -6.43 6.83
C GLY A 61 5.51 -5.08 6.12
N GLN A 62 5.28 -3.99 6.84
CA GLN A 62 5.44 -2.62 6.35
C GLN A 62 6.88 -2.38 5.87
N ALA A 63 7.87 -2.76 6.69
CA ALA A 63 9.29 -2.59 6.37
C ALA A 63 9.70 -3.34 5.11
N TYR A 64 9.31 -4.61 5.04
CA TYR A 64 9.56 -5.47 3.89
C TYR A 64 8.98 -4.87 2.60
N LEU A 65 7.68 -4.50 2.64
CA LEU A 65 6.99 -3.99 1.47
C LEU A 65 7.52 -2.61 1.04
N GLN A 66 7.85 -1.75 2.00
CA GLN A 66 8.47 -0.46 1.71
C GLN A 66 9.85 -0.62 1.05
N SER A 67 10.66 -1.59 1.50
CA SER A 67 11.96 -1.88 0.88
C SER A 67 11.80 -2.34 -0.58
N LYS A 68 10.85 -3.22 -0.85
CA LYS A 68 10.54 -3.68 -2.21
C LYS A 68 10.04 -2.54 -3.09
N LEU A 69 9.11 -1.74 -2.57
CA LEU A 69 8.56 -0.59 -3.28
C LEU A 69 9.65 0.46 -3.57
N ASN A 70 10.57 0.72 -2.64
CA ASN A 70 11.68 1.67 -2.87
C ASN A 70 12.55 1.27 -4.06
N MET A 71 12.86 -0.02 -4.21
CA MET A 71 13.62 -0.53 -5.36
C MET A 71 12.87 -0.31 -6.67
N GLU A 72 11.58 -0.65 -6.70
CA GLU A 72 10.76 -0.47 -7.90
C GLU A 72 10.59 1.01 -8.27
N LEU A 73 10.41 1.88 -7.26
CA LEU A 73 10.31 3.33 -7.45
C LEU A 73 11.63 3.96 -7.94
N LEU A 74 12.79 3.43 -7.52
CA LEU A 74 14.09 3.84 -8.05
C LEU A 74 14.19 3.53 -9.55
N PHE A 75 13.81 2.31 -9.97
CA PHE A 75 13.80 1.96 -11.40
C PHE A 75 12.81 2.81 -12.20
N LEU A 76 11.63 3.04 -11.65
CA LEU A 76 10.62 3.90 -12.28
C LEU A 76 11.16 5.33 -12.46
N TRP A 77 11.86 5.86 -11.45
CA TRP A 77 12.50 7.18 -11.52
C TRP A 77 13.60 7.23 -12.58
N LEU A 78 14.50 6.25 -12.62
CA LEU A 78 15.56 6.15 -13.63
C LEU A 78 15.00 6.09 -15.08
N ARG A 79 13.74 5.65 -15.26
CA ARG A 79 13.01 5.67 -16.54
C ARG A 79 12.28 6.99 -16.82
N GLY A 80 12.54 8.05 -16.06
CA GLY A 80 11.97 9.39 -16.29
C GLY A 80 10.56 9.59 -15.71
N TYR A 81 10.19 8.87 -14.65
CA TYR A 81 8.99 9.19 -13.86
C TYR A 81 9.36 10.06 -12.67
N ASN A 82 8.46 10.97 -12.31
CA ASN A 82 8.62 11.80 -11.13
C ASN A 82 7.99 11.09 -9.93
N LEU A 83 8.74 10.96 -8.85
CA LEU A 83 8.20 10.53 -7.57
C LEU A 83 7.44 11.69 -6.90
N LYS A 84 6.31 11.40 -6.24
CA LYS A 84 5.50 12.42 -5.56
C LYS A 84 5.52 12.18 -4.06
N HIS A 85 5.79 13.22 -3.29
CA HIS A 85 5.73 13.17 -1.83
C HIS A 85 4.34 12.68 -1.36
N HIS A 86 4.30 11.87 -0.30
CA HIS A 86 3.11 11.16 0.21
C HIS A 86 2.51 10.06 -0.71
N TYR A 87 3.15 9.77 -1.86
CA TYR A 87 2.71 8.73 -2.80
C TYR A 87 3.79 7.68 -3.05
N THR A 88 4.67 7.51 -2.07
CA THR A 88 5.80 6.56 -2.09
C THR A 88 5.91 5.77 -0.79
N SER A 89 4.93 5.91 0.11
CA SER A 89 4.97 5.36 1.47
C SER A 89 3.95 4.25 1.66
N VAL A 90 4.43 3.14 2.20
CA VAL A 90 3.63 2.06 2.77
C VAL A 90 3.36 2.40 4.23
N GLY A 91 2.12 2.69 4.57
CA GLY A 91 1.67 2.76 5.96
C GLY A 91 1.14 1.40 6.44
N HIS A 92 0.93 1.28 7.74
CA HIS A 92 0.33 0.08 8.32
C HIS A 92 -1.13 -0.12 7.87
N MET A 93 -1.89 0.97 7.88
CA MET A 93 -3.34 1.00 7.61
C MET A 93 -3.69 1.47 6.20
N THR A 94 -2.83 2.28 5.59
CA THR A 94 -3.07 2.85 4.27
C THR A 94 -1.80 2.87 3.45
N ILE A 95 -1.94 2.65 2.15
CA ILE A 95 -0.85 2.77 1.18
C ILE A 95 -1.35 3.68 0.07
N PHE A 96 -0.61 4.74 -0.18
CA PHE A 96 -0.83 5.63 -1.32
C PHE A 96 0.36 5.55 -2.25
N LEU A 97 0.09 5.22 -3.51
CA LEU A 97 1.12 5.09 -4.55
C LEU A 97 0.69 5.85 -5.78
N ARG A 98 1.62 6.61 -6.36
CA ARG A 98 1.48 7.19 -7.69
C ARG A 98 2.57 6.63 -8.60
N ALA A 99 2.20 5.74 -9.50
CA ALA A 99 3.13 5.07 -10.41
C ALA A 99 2.46 4.73 -11.74
N ASP A 100 3.16 4.02 -12.62
CA ASP A 100 2.51 3.33 -13.73
C ASP A 100 1.80 2.05 -13.25
N ILE A 101 1.02 1.44 -14.15
CA ILE A 101 0.26 0.22 -13.83
C ILE A 101 1.16 -0.95 -13.45
N LYS A 102 2.36 -1.07 -14.04
CA LYS A 102 3.27 -2.20 -13.80
C LYS A 102 3.83 -2.16 -12.39
N THR A 103 4.25 -0.98 -11.92
CA THR A 103 4.70 -0.79 -10.53
C THR A 103 3.55 -0.99 -9.53
N ILE A 104 2.31 -0.63 -9.89
CA ILE A 104 1.13 -0.95 -9.07
C ILE A 104 0.92 -2.46 -9.00
N GLU A 105 0.90 -3.16 -10.13
CA GLU A 105 0.75 -4.63 -10.20
C GLU A 105 1.86 -5.34 -9.42
N PHE A 106 3.10 -4.86 -9.49
CA PHE A 106 4.21 -5.34 -8.67
C PHE A 106 3.90 -5.25 -7.17
N LEU A 107 3.44 -4.08 -6.70
CA LEU A 107 3.09 -3.89 -5.28
C LEU A 107 1.97 -4.85 -4.83
N ILE A 108 0.94 -5.04 -5.67
CA ILE A 108 -0.16 -5.97 -5.36
C ILE A 108 0.33 -7.42 -5.32
N ASN A 109 1.26 -7.80 -6.20
CA ASN A 109 1.85 -9.14 -6.19
C ASN A 109 2.68 -9.39 -4.94
N GLU A 110 3.50 -8.43 -4.50
CA GLU A 110 4.25 -8.55 -3.23
C GLU A 110 3.30 -8.68 -2.03
N LEU A 111 2.22 -7.89 -1.97
CA LEU A 111 1.19 -8.04 -0.95
C LEU A 111 0.58 -9.46 -0.95
N ASN A 112 0.30 -10.01 -2.14
CA ASN A 112 -0.23 -11.36 -2.28
C ASN A 112 0.76 -12.44 -1.81
N VAL A 113 2.06 -12.29 -2.08
CA VAL A 113 3.10 -13.18 -1.55
C VAL A 113 3.12 -13.13 -0.02
N MET A 114 3.00 -11.93 0.55
CA MET A 114 3.04 -11.70 1.99
C MET A 114 1.88 -12.38 2.75
N ILE A 115 0.73 -12.66 2.12
CA ILE A 115 -0.44 -13.29 2.76
C ILE A 115 -0.06 -14.58 3.50
N SER A 116 0.85 -15.37 2.92
CA SER A 116 1.28 -16.65 3.48
C SER A 116 2.04 -16.53 4.82
N ASN A 117 2.61 -15.35 5.12
CA ASN A 117 3.49 -15.13 6.25
C ASN A 117 2.81 -14.32 7.36
N ASN A 118 2.43 -14.99 8.45
CA ASN A 118 1.75 -14.36 9.59
C ASN A 118 2.56 -13.23 10.23
N ALA A 119 3.89 -13.25 10.16
CA ALA A 119 4.72 -12.21 10.76
C ALA A 119 4.56 -10.84 10.09
N TYR A 120 3.95 -10.78 8.89
CA TYR A 120 3.72 -9.55 8.14
C TYR A 120 2.38 -8.88 8.41
N TRP A 121 1.53 -9.50 9.23
CA TRP A 121 0.16 -9.03 9.46
C TRP A 121 -0.15 -8.92 10.94
N TYR A 122 -0.94 -7.91 11.31
CA TYR A 122 -1.59 -7.83 12.62
C TYR A 122 -3.09 -7.91 12.46
N GLN A 123 -3.74 -8.70 13.32
CA GLN A 123 -5.18 -8.60 13.52
C GLN A 123 -5.45 -7.41 14.43
N TYR A 124 -5.62 -6.24 13.85
CA TYR A 124 -5.82 -5.01 14.62
C TYR A 124 -7.27 -4.83 15.06
N ARG A 125 -8.22 -5.64 14.55
CA ARG A 125 -9.63 -5.61 14.97
C ARG A 125 -10.11 -6.98 15.42
N ILE A 126 -10.70 -7.03 16.62
CA ILE A 126 -11.33 -8.23 17.18
C ILE A 126 -12.74 -7.85 17.63
N GLY A 127 -13.74 -8.23 16.83
CA GLY A 127 -15.10 -7.74 17.00
C GLY A 127 -15.14 -6.22 16.93
N ASN A 128 -15.64 -5.57 17.98
CA ASN A 128 -15.70 -4.10 18.05
C ASN A 128 -14.46 -3.46 18.68
N ARG A 129 -13.45 -4.27 19.07
CA ARG A 129 -12.25 -3.79 19.75
C ARG A 129 -11.10 -3.58 18.77
N MET A 130 -10.50 -2.40 18.85
CA MET A 130 -9.26 -2.06 18.15
C MET A 130 -8.07 -2.43 19.04
N GLN A 131 -7.12 -3.18 18.49
CA GLN A 131 -5.88 -3.56 19.15
C GLN A 131 -4.80 -2.52 18.89
N HIS A 132 -3.80 -2.47 19.77
CA HIS A 132 -2.62 -1.65 19.54
C HIS A 132 -1.84 -2.17 18.33
N ILE A 133 -1.39 -1.25 17.48
CA ILE A 133 -0.50 -1.54 16.35
C ILE A 133 0.86 -0.99 16.75
N GLU A 134 1.82 -1.88 16.96
CA GLU A 134 3.21 -1.50 17.21
C GLU A 134 3.80 -0.89 15.94
N ARG A 135 4.31 0.34 16.06
CA ARG A 135 4.87 1.12 14.95
C ARG A 135 6.37 1.27 15.11
N GLU A 136 7.06 1.47 13.99
CA GLU A 136 8.43 1.99 13.90
C GLU A 136 9.59 1.07 14.33
N VAL A 137 9.33 -0.14 14.83
CA VAL A 137 10.40 -1.09 15.25
C VAL A 137 11.33 -1.52 14.10
N SER A 138 10.85 -1.51 12.86
CA SER A 138 11.62 -1.89 11.68
C SER A 138 11.48 -0.88 10.55
N TYR A 139 11.27 0.40 10.88
CA TYR A 139 10.90 1.41 9.90
C TYR A 139 11.90 1.52 8.74
N VAL A 140 11.38 1.42 7.51
CA VAL A 140 12.11 1.75 6.29
C VAL A 140 11.57 3.06 5.76
N SER A 141 12.45 4.05 5.56
CA SER A 141 12.05 5.35 5.01
C SER A 141 11.61 5.22 3.54
N PRO A 142 10.50 5.86 3.12
CA PRO A 142 10.12 5.90 1.73
C PRO A 142 11.12 6.71 0.92
N ILE A 143 11.41 6.29 -0.30
CA ILE A 143 12.21 7.09 -1.22
C ILE A 143 11.46 8.39 -1.53
N LYS A 144 12.18 9.51 -1.40
CA LYS A 144 11.67 10.84 -1.69
C LYS A 144 12.57 11.47 -2.73
N HIS A 145 11.96 12.02 -3.77
CA HIS A 145 12.67 12.90 -4.67
C HIS A 145 12.73 14.29 -4.02
N VAL A 146 13.90 14.66 -3.49
CA VAL A 146 14.16 16.04 -3.08
C VAL A 146 14.28 16.85 -4.37
N LYS A 147 13.31 17.73 -4.65
CA LYS A 147 13.47 18.71 -5.73
C LYS A 147 14.55 19.71 -5.32
N ASN A 148 15.82 19.34 -5.45
CA ASN A 148 16.94 20.27 -5.50
C ASN A 148 17.60 20.19 -6.87
N ASN A 149 16.86 20.58 -7.92
CA ASN A 149 17.52 21.21 -9.07
C ASN A 149 17.85 22.66 -8.67
N MET A 150 18.85 22.82 -7.79
CA MET A 150 19.53 24.09 -7.54
C MET A 150 20.78 24.24 -8.43
N ASN A 151 21.12 23.24 -9.24
CA ASN A 151 22.10 23.41 -10.32
C ASN A 151 21.43 24.16 -11.48
N LYS A 152 21.08 25.43 -11.25
CA LYS A 152 21.29 26.42 -12.29
C LYS A 152 22.79 26.40 -12.54
N VAL A 153 23.20 25.84 -13.67
CA VAL A 153 24.49 26.22 -14.26
C VAL A 153 24.41 27.73 -14.41
N LYS A 154 25.09 28.48 -13.54
CA LYS A 154 25.36 29.88 -13.79
C LYS A 154 26.36 29.87 -14.95
N ALA A 155 25.89 30.31 -16.12
CA ALA A 155 26.78 30.93 -17.09
C ALA A 155 27.29 32.25 -16.49
#